data_AF-A0A535M453-F1
#
_entry.id   AF-A0A535M453-F1
#
_cell.length_a   1.000
_cell.length_b   1.000
_cell.length_c   1.000
_cell.angle_alpha   90.00
_cell.angle_beta   90.00
_cell.angle_gamma   90.00
#
_symmetry.space_group_name_H-M   'P 1'
#
loop_
_entity.id
_entity.type
_entity.pdbx_description
1 polymer ?
#
loop_
_entity_poly.entity_id
_entity_poly.type
_entity_poly.pdbx_seq_one_letter_code
_entity_poly.pdbx_strand_id
1 'polypeptide(L)'
;MKNILRTLILFAIRVFGIAGARTAARQAQQPAPQSPRILLIRPDHLGDLVLTTPVLNALKTHLPNASITMMVGPWSSEVVARHPAIDRLLLCPFPGFQRAAQKPLSPYILLRNVAQQLRR
;
A
#
# COMPACT_ATOMS: atom_id res chain seq x y z
N MET A 1 32.91 7.61 10.41
CA MET A 1 32.26 6.31 10.76
C MET A 1 30.80 6.19 10.33
N LYS A 2 29.91 7.17 10.59
CA LYS A 2 28.48 7.10 10.20
C LYS A 2 28.22 6.84 8.70
N ASN A 3 29.06 7.39 7.82
CA ASN A 3 28.90 7.22 6.37
C ASN A 3 29.21 5.79 5.91
N ILE A 4 30.21 5.14 6.50
CA ILE A 4 30.59 3.75 6.17
C ILE A 4 29.47 2.79 6.56
N LEU A 5 28.90 2.97 7.77
CA LEU A 5 27.78 2.16 8.24
C LEU A 5 26.54 2.31 7.33
N ARG A 6 26.21 3.55 6.93
CA ARG A 6 25.11 3.81 5.98
C ARG A 6 25.35 3.13 4.64
N THR A 7 26.57 3.19 4.10
CA THR A 7 26.92 2.54 2.83
C THR A 7 26.77 1.02 2.92
N LEU A 8 27.23 0.40 4.02
CA LEU A 8 27.09 -1.03 4.23
C LEU A 8 25.62 -1.47 4.34
N ILE A 9 24.79 -0.71 5.06
CA ILE A 9 23.34 -0.97 5.17
C ILE A 9 22.67 -0.90 3.80
N LEU A 10 22.94 0.15 3.02
CA LEU A 10 22.36 0.31 1.69
C LEU A 10 22.87 -0.77 0.71
N PHE A 11 24.13 -1.18 0.82
CA PHE A 11 24.68 -2.27 0.03
C PHE A 11 23.98 -3.60 0.36
N ALA A 12 23.80 -3.92 1.64
CA ALA A 12 23.05 -5.10 2.06
C ALA A 12 21.61 -5.07 1.52
N ILE A 13 20.89 -3.95 1.70
CA ILE A 13 19.52 -3.79 1.16
C ILE A 13 19.49 -4.03 -0.35
N ARG A 14 20.47 -3.52 -1.10
CA ARG A 14 20.54 -3.74 -2.56
C ARG A 14 20.82 -5.20 -2.90
N VAL A 15 21.79 -5.85 -2.26
CA VAL A 15 22.12 -7.26 -2.52
C VAL A 15 20.94 -8.18 -2.22
N PHE A 16 20.32 -8.03 -1.05
CA PHE A 16 19.13 -8.80 -0.69
C PHE A 16 17.91 -8.41 -1.54
N GLY A 17 17.81 -7.16 -1.96
CA GLY A 17 16.73 -6.63 -2.79
C GLY A 17 16.80 -7.07 -4.26
N ILE A 18 17.98 -7.30 -4.84
CA ILE A 18 18.14 -7.65 -6.27
C ILE A 18 17.43 -8.95 -6.63
N ALA A 19 17.54 -9.98 -5.78
CA ALA A 19 16.86 -11.25 -6.04
C ALA A 19 15.33 -11.09 -6.06
N GLY A 20 14.77 -10.35 -5.10
CA GLY A 20 13.34 -10.05 -5.04
C GLY A 20 12.87 -9.08 -6.13
N ALA A 21 13.72 -8.14 -6.54
CA ALA A 21 13.41 -7.19 -7.61
C ALA A 21 13.32 -7.90 -8.97
N ARG A 22 14.19 -8.88 -9.22
CA ARG A 22 14.15 -9.69 -10.45
C ARG A 22 12.88 -10.54 -10.53
N THR A 23 12.48 -11.19 -9.44
CA THR A 23 11.24 -11.96 -9.42
C THR A 23 10.01 -11.07 -9.58
N ALA A 24 9.97 -9.93 -8.88
CA ALA A 24 8.90 -8.95 -9.02
C ALA A 24 8.81 -8.38 -10.45
N ALA A 25 9.94 -8.06 -11.07
CA ALA A 25 9.98 -7.56 -12.46
C ALA A 25 9.44 -8.58 -13.46
N ARG A 26 9.79 -9.87 -13.29
CA ARG A 26 9.23 -10.94 -14.12
C ARG A 26 7.72 -11.08 -13.95
N GLN A 27 7.25 -10.98 -12.71
CA GLN A 27 5.82 -11.07 -12.41
C GLN A 27 5.05 -9.87 -12.99
N ALA A 28 5.64 -8.67 -13.00
CA ALA A 28 5.04 -7.48 -13.60
C ALA A 28 4.91 -7.55 -15.13
N GLN A 29 5.69 -8.40 -15.81
CA GLN A 29 5.58 -8.65 -17.24
C GLN A 29 4.51 -9.68 -17.61
N GLN A 30 3.95 -10.40 -16.62
CA GLN A 30 2.86 -11.32 -16.90
C GLN A 30 1.58 -10.54 -17.22
N PRO A 31 0.78 -10.99 -18.19
CA PRO A 31 -0.53 -10.39 -18.44
C PRO A 31 -1.36 -10.35 -17.16
N ALA A 32 -2.10 -9.27 -16.96
CA ALA A 32 -3.03 -9.19 -15.85
C ALA A 32 -4.02 -10.38 -15.91
N PRO A 33 -4.31 -11.04 -14.78
CA PRO A 33 -5.31 -12.09 -14.76
C PRO A 33 -6.68 -11.54 -15.16
N GLN A 34 -7.58 -12.41 -15.63
CA GLN A 34 -8.93 -12.01 -16.08
C GLN A 34 -9.76 -11.30 -15.00
N SER A 35 -9.46 -11.55 -13.72
CA SER A 35 -10.10 -10.91 -12.56
C SER A 35 -9.02 -10.47 -11.57
N PRO A 36 -8.36 -9.32 -11.79
CA PRO A 36 -7.23 -8.90 -10.97
C PRO A 36 -7.69 -8.44 -9.59
N ARG A 37 -6.89 -8.76 -8.58
CA ARG A 37 -7.05 -8.26 -7.20
C ARG A 37 -6.16 -7.05 -7.01
N ILE A 38 -6.74 -5.88 -6.83
CA ILE A 38 -6.04 -4.60 -6.74
C ILE A 38 -6.16 -4.09 -5.31
N LEU A 39 -5.02 -3.75 -4.70
CA LEU A 39 -4.97 -3.07 -3.41
C LEU A 39 -4.50 -1.63 -3.62
N LEU A 40 -5.37 -0.66 -3.33
CA LEU A 40 -5.04 0.76 -3.30
C LEU A 40 -4.71 1.18 -1.88
N ILE A 41 -3.49 1.64 -1.64
CA ILE A 41 -3.01 2.03 -0.30
C ILE A 41 -2.96 3.55 -0.23
N ARG A 42 -3.81 4.13 0.62
CA ARG A 42 -3.93 5.58 0.81
C ARG A 42 -4.28 5.91 2.27
N PRO A 43 -3.40 5.57 3.24
CA PRO A 43 -3.64 5.79 4.66
C PRO A 43 -3.38 7.24 5.11
N ASP A 44 -3.27 8.18 4.17
CA ASP A 44 -2.87 9.57 4.36
C ASP A 44 -4.07 10.49 4.66
N HIS A 45 -3.93 11.77 4.36
CA HIS A 45 -4.91 12.81 4.71
C HIS A 45 -6.16 12.73 3.84
N LEU A 46 -7.25 13.33 4.33
CA LEU A 46 -8.55 13.36 3.64
C LEU A 46 -8.46 13.95 2.23
N GLY A 47 -7.70 15.04 2.05
CA GLY A 47 -7.56 15.71 0.75
C GLY A 47 -6.98 14.80 -0.33
N ASP A 48 -5.89 14.09 -0.02
CA ASP A 48 -5.24 13.15 -0.94
C ASP A 48 -6.18 12.00 -1.33
N LEU A 49 -6.99 11.54 -0.38
CA LEU A 49 -7.98 10.50 -0.62
C LEU A 49 -9.08 10.98 -1.59
N VAL A 50 -9.62 12.18 -1.39
CA VAL A 50 -10.63 12.79 -2.29
C VAL A 50 -10.08 12.88 -3.71
N LEU A 51 -8.86 13.39 -3.87
CA LEU A 51 -8.20 13.51 -5.17
C LEU A 51 -7.88 12.15 -5.82
N THR A 52 -7.80 11.08 -5.02
CA THR A 52 -7.57 9.71 -5.53
C THR A 52 -8.86 9.03 -5.98
N THR A 53 -10.04 9.48 -5.54
CA THR A 53 -11.33 8.82 -5.87
C THR A 53 -11.59 8.59 -7.36
N PRO A 54 -11.21 9.47 -8.32
CA PRO A 54 -11.45 9.21 -9.75
C PRO A 54 -10.73 7.97 -10.27
N VAL A 55 -9.62 7.56 -9.64
CA VAL A 55 -8.87 6.35 -10.00
C VAL A 55 -9.74 5.10 -9.85
N LEU A 56 -10.64 5.07 -8.88
CA LEU A 56 -11.52 3.91 -8.64
C LEU A 56 -12.45 3.66 -9.83
N ASN A 57 -13.03 4.73 -10.38
CA ASN A 57 -13.89 4.64 -11.56
C ASN A 57 -13.08 4.23 -12.79
N ALA A 58 -11.93 4.87 -13.02
CA ALA A 58 -11.04 4.51 -14.12
C ALA A 58 -10.63 3.03 -14.09
N LEU A 59 -10.32 2.49 -12.90
CA LEU A 59 -9.99 1.08 -12.73
C LEU A 59 -11.17 0.17 -13.10
N LYS A 60 -12.40 0.45 -12.64
CA LYS A 60 -13.57 -0.37 -13.03
C LYS A 60 -13.91 -0.22 -14.52
N THR A 61 -13.66 0.94 -15.13
CA THR A 61 -13.86 1.12 -16.58
C THR A 61 -12.90 0.27 -17.40
N HIS A 62 -11.61 0.23 -17.04
CA HIS A 62 -10.60 -0.52 -17.80
C HIS A 62 -10.48 -1.99 -17.38
N LEU A 63 -10.84 -2.32 -16.14
CA LEU A 63 -10.76 -3.64 -15.54
C LEU A 63 -12.09 -3.95 -14.83
N PRO A 64 -13.19 -4.19 -15.57
CA PRO A 64 -14.52 -4.35 -14.98
C PRO A 64 -14.62 -5.50 -13.97
N ASN A 65 -13.81 -6.55 -14.17
CA ASN A 65 -13.76 -7.73 -13.31
C ASN A 65 -12.75 -7.61 -12.16
N ALA A 66 -12.13 -6.44 -11.97
CA ALA A 66 -11.16 -6.24 -10.88
C ALA A 66 -11.87 -6.24 -9.52
N SER A 67 -11.30 -6.94 -8.54
CA SER A 67 -11.65 -6.79 -7.13
C SER A 67 -10.74 -5.74 -6.51
N ILE A 68 -11.32 -4.61 -6.09
CA ILE A 68 -10.60 -3.46 -5.56
C ILE A 68 -10.77 -3.43 -4.04
N THR A 69 -9.66 -3.64 -3.34
CA THR A 69 -9.55 -3.36 -1.92
C THR A 69 -8.88 -1.99 -1.73
N MET A 70 -9.47 -1.12 -0.95
CA MET A 70 -8.87 0.16 -0.59
C MET A 70 -8.45 0.14 0.88
N MET A 71 -7.24 0.60 1.17
CA MET A 71 -6.70 0.73 2.52
C MET A 71 -6.53 2.19 2.86
N VAL A 72 -7.26 2.66 3.87
CA VAL A 72 -7.32 4.08 4.25
C VAL A 72 -7.10 4.28 5.74
N GLY A 73 -6.79 5.50 6.14
CA GLY A 73 -6.75 5.89 7.54
C GLY A 73 -8.17 5.89 8.13
N PRO A 74 -8.36 5.50 9.41
CA PRO A 74 -9.69 5.57 10.04
C PRO A 74 -10.36 6.94 9.90
N TRP A 75 -9.55 8.02 9.98
CA TRP A 75 -9.97 9.41 9.89
C TRP A 75 -10.51 9.85 8.51
N SER A 76 -10.23 9.12 7.44
CA SER A 76 -10.67 9.46 6.08
C SER A 76 -11.61 8.41 5.47
N SER A 77 -11.92 7.35 6.21
CA SER A 77 -12.69 6.19 5.74
C SER A 77 -14.07 6.53 5.17
N GLU A 78 -14.79 7.46 5.81
CA GLU A 78 -16.14 7.87 5.39
C GLU A 78 -16.20 8.45 3.98
N VAL A 79 -15.10 9.01 3.46
CA VAL A 79 -15.03 9.55 2.08
C VAL A 79 -15.31 8.47 1.04
N VAL A 80 -14.88 7.23 1.32
CA VAL A 80 -14.90 6.12 0.36
C VAL A 80 -15.73 4.94 0.81
N ALA A 81 -16.27 4.96 2.04
CA ALA A 81 -17.01 3.86 2.65
C ALA A 81 -18.19 3.35 1.82
N ARG A 82 -18.81 4.22 1.01
CA ARG A 82 -19.96 3.90 0.15
C ARG A 82 -19.65 3.96 -1.34
N HIS A 83 -18.37 3.99 -1.72
CA HIS A 83 -17.99 4.12 -3.12
C HIS A 83 -18.25 2.80 -3.88
N PRO A 84 -19.04 2.80 -4.96
CA PRO A 84 -19.52 1.57 -5.61
C PRO A 84 -18.41 0.74 -6.25
N ALA A 85 -17.30 1.37 -6.62
CA ALA A 85 -16.15 0.68 -7.20
C ALA A 85 -15.27 -0.07 -6.17
N ILE A 86 -15.50 0.09 -4.86
CA ILE A 86 -14.70 -0.56 -3.81
C ILE A 86 -15.39 -1.82 -3.34
N ASP A 87 -14.72 -2.95 -3.46
CA ASP A 87 -15.23 -4.26 -3.00
C ASP A 87 -14.91 -4.51 -1.53
N ARG A 88 -13.81 -3.95 -1.02
CA ARG A 88 -13.40 -4.07 0.39
C ARG A 88 -12.67 -2.83 0.89
N LEU A 89 -13.04 -2.37 2.08
CA LEU A 89 -12.31 -1.31 2.78
C LEU A 89 -11.49 -1.90 3.93
N LEU A 90 -10.22 -1.52 4.01
CA LEU A 90 -9.31 -1.85 5.12
C LEU A 90 -8.89 -0.57 5.83
N LEU A 91 -8.88 -0.61 7.15
CA LEU A 91 -8.42 0.52 7.95
C LEU A 91 -6.98 0.29 8.38
N CYS A 92 -6.13 1.29 8.15
CA CYS A 92 -4.74 1.31 8.56
C CYS A 92 -4.48 2.56 9.39
N PRO A 93 -4.47 2.47 10.74
CA PRO A 93 -4.13 3.59 11.61
C PRO A 93 -2.62 3.84 11.55
N PHE A 94 -2.12 4.25 10.38
CA PHE A 94 -0.69 4.40 10.14
C PHE A 94 -0.11 5.47 11.07
N PRO A 95 0.92 5.16 11.88
CA PRO A 95 1.39 6.07 12.92
C PRO A 95 1.79 7.42 12.34
N GLY A 96 2.46 7.48 11.18
CA GLY A 96 2.97 8.73 10.61
C GLY A 96 1.96 9.88 10.41
N PHE A 97 0.65 9.60 10.43
CA PHE A 97 -0.41 10.61 10.31
C PHE A 97 -1.14 10.90 11.64
N GLN A 98 -0.79 10.21 12.71
CA GLN A 98 -1.27 10.49 14.06
C GLN A 98 -0.46 11.63 14.68
N ARG A 99 -1.16 12.59 15.32
CA ARG A 99 -0.52 13.72 16.03
C ARG A 99 0.09 13.34 17.38
N ALA A 100 0.08 12.06 17.75
CA ALA A 100 0.64 11.57 19.01
C ALA A 100 2.15 11.30 18.90
N ALA A 101 2.86 11.33 20.03
CA ALA A 101 4.26 10.92 20.11
C ALA A 101 4.43 9.44 19.74
N GLN A 102 5.47 9.10 18.98
CA GLN A 102 5.62 7.77 18.39
C GLN A 102 6.99 7.19 18.66
N LYS A 103 7.01 5.88 18.87
CA LYS A 103 8.25 5.12 18.88
C LYS A 103 8.74 4.96 17.43
N PRO A 104 10.05 5.06 17.18
CA PRO A 104 10.61 5.04 15.82
C PRO A 104 10.32 3.72 15.07
N LEU A 105 10.09 2.62 15.80
CA LEU A 105 9.82 1.30 15.20
C LEU A 105 8.34 1.00 14.97
N SER A 106 7.43 1.77 15.56
CA SER A 106 5.98 1.52 15.46
C SER A 106 5.46 1.42 14.02
N PRO A 107 5.86 2.30 13.07
CA PRO A 107 5.40 2.20 11.68
C PRO A 107 5.80 0.87 11.05
N TYR A 108 7.03 0.42 11.27
CA TYR A 108 7.55 -0.81 10.68
C TYR A 108 6.88 -2.07 11.24
N ILE A 109 6.62 -2.09 12.55
CA ILE A 109 5.90 -3.19 13.21
C ILE A 109 4.47 -3.27 12.66
N LEU A 110 3.78 -2.14 12.55
CA LEU A 110 2.43 -2.10 11.96
C LEU A 110 2.44 -2.61 10.53
N LEU A 111 3.36 -2.10 9.68
CA LEU A 111 3.45 -2.50 8.28
C LEU A 111 3.72 -4.00 8.12
N ARG A 112 4.53 -4.59 9.01
CA ARG A 112 4.76 -6.04 9.02
C ARG A 112 3.47 -6.81 9.31
N ASN A 113 2.69 -6.38 10.31
CA ASN A 113 1.43 -7.03 10.68
C ASN A 113 0.39 -6.90 9.57
N VAL A 114 0.25 -5.70 8.98
CA VAL A 114 -0.64 -5.46 7.84
C VAL A 114 -0.24 -6.31 6.64
N ALA A 115 1.06 -6.39 6.32
CA ALA A 115 1.55 -7.25 5.24
C ALA A 115 1.24 -8.74 5.48
N GLN A 116 1.32 -9.21 6.72
CA GLN A 116 0.92 -10.59 7.07
C GLN A 116 -0.58 -10.83 6.89
N GLN A 117 -1.42 -9.85 7.20
CA GLN A 117 -2.87 -9.94 6.98
C GLN A 117 -3.23 -9.96 5.50
N LEU A 118 -2.53 -9.19 4.66
CA LEU A 118 -2.77 -9.14 3.22
C LEU A 118 -2.31 -10.39 2.45
N ARG A 119 -1.40 -11.17 3.03
CA ARG A 119 -0.93 -12.44 2.45
C ARG A 119 -1.88 -13.61 2.71
N ARG A 120 -2.87 -13.42 3.58
CA ARG A 120 -3.96 -14.38 3.83
C ARG A 120 -5.10 -14.09 2.88
#